data_AF-A0A1Y3TJ21-F1
#
_entry.id   AF-A0A1Y3TJ21-F1
#
_cell.length_a   1.000
_cell.length_b   1.000
_cell.length_c   1.000
_cell.angle_alpha   90.00
_cell.angle_beta   90.00
_cell.angle_gamma   90.00
#
_symmetry.space_group_name_H-M   'P 1'
#
loop_
_entity.id
_entity.type
_entity.pdbx_description
1 polymer ?
#
loop_
_entity_poly.entity_id
_entity_poly.type
_entity_poly.pdbx_seq_one_letter_code
_entity_poly.pdbx_strand_id
1 'polypeptide(L)'
;MMELVTGGSGSGKSAYAEEALCGPASFPDRGQGNETGTQQDGQRYYIATMPSWDKETEKKIAKHRAMRAGKGFCTLEWYTDFEERLERADCPGMEGADILVECLSNLTANEMYMEGGAGKNTADAVIRGILCLRDRCRNLVVVTNDVFSESAEDSPEMRIYKETLGRINCALAEAADRVTEVVCGIPCTVKPETGRETEEEKEGDGGMRIITGGAFQGKRAFAEKLYPGVEWTDGGRCALDEIRTCRAVYGFHEFVKRWLEQGKSWEELASLMLEENRDLILICDEIGCGLVPVDAFEREYRESTGRVMNALAEQAERVDRVVCGIGRRIK
;
A
#
# COMPACT_ATOMS: atom_id res chain seq x y z
N MET A 1 0.20 19.91 -2.79
CA MET A 1 -0.62 18.70 -3.04
C MET A 1 0.26 17.49 -2.79
N MET A 2 -0.25 16.42 -2.20
CA MET A 2 0.49 15.19 -1.94
C MET A 2 -0.16 13.97 -2.62
N GLU A 3 0.62 13.21 -3.36
CA GLU A 3 0.22 11.91 -3.91
C GLU A 3 1.11 10.78 -3.37
N LEU A 4 0.47 9.68 -2.95
CA LEU A 4 1.15 8.42 -2.68
C LEU A 4 1.00 7.48 -3.88
N VAL A 5 2.13 7.04 -4.44
CA VAL A 5 2.19 6.09 -5.54
C VAL A 5 2.71 4.75 -5.04
N THR A 6 1.91 3.70 -5.16
CA THR A 6 2.27 2.33 -4.78
C THR A 6 2.31 1.39 -5.98
N GLY A 7 2.94 0.23 -5.83
CA GLY A 7 2.93 -0.83 -6.82
C GLY A 7 4.12 -1.78 -6.70
N GLY A 8 3.98 -2.93 -7.35
CA GLY A 8 4.99 -3.99 -7.35
C GLY A 8 6.34 -3.56 -7.94
N SER A 9 7.35 -4.43 -7.79
CA SER A 9 8.65 -4.22 -8.44
C SER A 9 8.50 -4.22 -9.96
N GLY A 10 9.15 -3.28 -10.64
CA GLY A 10 9.07 -3.17 -12.11
C GLY A 10 7.71 -2.76 -12.66
N SER A 11 6.76 -2.32 -11.82
CA SER A 11 5.41 -1.98 -12.27
C SER A 11 5.31 -0.70 -13.11
N GLY A 12 6.37 0.12 -13.17
CA GLY A 12 6.35 1.42 -13.84
C GLY A 12 6.06 2.62 -12.91
N LYS A 13 5.92 2.40 -11.60
CA LYS A 13 5.62 3.46 -10.62
C LYS A 13 6.58 4.66 -10.64
N SER A 14 7.88 4.44 -10.85
CA SER A 14 8.88 5.52 -10.93
C SER A 14 8.64 6.40 -12.17
N ALA A 15 8.38 5.78 -13.33
CA ALA A 15 8.11 6.51 -14.57
C ALA A 15 6.83 7.34 -14.45
N TYR A 16 5.77 6.75 -13.89
CA TYR A 16 4.52 7.45 -13.59
C TYR A 16 4.74 8.63 -12.63
N ALA A 17 5.47 8.42 -11.53
CA ALA A 17 5.71 9.46 -10.53
C ALA A 17 6.52 10.64 -11.08
N GLU A 18 7.51 10.37 -11.94
CA GLU A 18 8.24 11.41 -12.67
C GLU A 18 7.32 12.16 -13.64
N GLU A 19 6.48 11.45 -14.40
CA GLU A 19 5.54 12.07 -15.34
C GLU A 19 4.46 12.90 -14.63
N ALA A 20 3.99 12.48 -13.46
CA ALA A 20 3.02 13.22 -12.66
C ALA A 20 3.53 14.63 -12.26
N LEU A 21 4.84 14.82 -12.11
CA LEU A 21 5.46 16.11 -11.80
C LEU A 21 5.94 16.89 -13.03
N CYS A 22 6.07 16.25 -14.20
CA CYS A 22 6.62 16.86 -15.41
C CYS A 22 5.62 17.07 -16.55
N GLY A 23 4.52 16.31 -16.60
CA GLY A 23 3.61 16.25 -17.73
C GLY A 23 2.61 17.42 -17.78
N PRO A 24 1.89 17.62 -18.89
CA PRO A 24 0.84 18.65 -19.03
C PRO A 24 -0.40 18.38 -18.15
N ALA A 25 -0.52 17.17 -17.59
CA ALA A 25 -1.48 16.80 -16.55
C ALA A 25 -0.92 16.96 -15.12
N SER A 26 0.22 17.66 -14.98
CA SER A 26 0.76 18.04 -13.67
C SER A 26 -0.29 18.82 -12.88
N PHE A 27 -0.19 18.68 -11.56
CA PHE A 27 -1.16 19.16 -10.57
C PHE A 27 -1.79 20.50 -10.97
N PRO A 28 -3.14 20.63 -10.92
CA PRO A 28 -3.81 21.86 -11.32
C PRO A 28 -3.24 23.03 -10.53
N ASP A 29 -2.88 24.08 -11.26
CA ASP A 29 -2.33 25.31 -10.73
C ASP A 29 -3.27 25.85 -9.64
N ARG A 30 -2.83 25.82 -8.37
CA ARG A 30 -3.54 26.48 -7.28
C ARG A 30 -3.33 27.98 -7.49
N GLY A 31 -4.20 28.57 -8.30
CA GLY A 31 -4.07 29.93 -8.79
C GLY A 31 -3.57 30.94 -7.76
N GLN A 32 -2.44 31.56 -8.07
CA GLN A 32 -2.35 33.00 -8.02
C GLN A 32 -2.06 33.47 -9.44
N GLY A 33 -2.93 34.36 -9.92
CA GLY A 33 -3.04 34.72 -11.32
C GLY A 33 -1.73 35.17 -11.95
N ASN A 34 -1.59 34.88 -13.24
CA ASN A 34 -1.42 35.91 -14.26
C ASN A 34 -1.67 35.30 -15.64
N GLU A 35 -2.67 35.83 -16.34
CA GLU A 35 -3.00 35.55 -17.75
C GLU A 35 -1.97 36.17 -18.73
N THR A 36 -0.71 36.24 -18.35
CA THR A 36 0.36 36.74 -19.22
C THR A 36 1.56 35.83 -19.08
N GLY A 37 1.91 35.19 -20.20
CA GLY A 37 2.85 34.08 -20.28
C GLY A 37 4.16 34.30 -19.54
N THR A 38 4.42 33.38 -18.61
CA THR A 38 5.68 32.68 -18.31
C THR A 38 5.34 31.71 -17.17
N GLN A 39 5.22 30.41 -17.45
CA GLN A 39 5.24 29.39 -16.41
C GLN A 39 6.53 29.60 -15.61
N GLN A 40 6.45 30.06 -14.37
CA GLN A 40 7.60 29.95 -13.47
C GLN A 40 7.75 28.46 -13.15
N ASP A 41 8.67 27.80 -13.85
CA ASP A 41 8.99 26.39 -13.64
C ASP A 41 9.59 26.27 -12.23
N GLY A 42 8.79 25.75 -11.29
CA GLY A 42 9.24 25.50 -9.92
C GLY A 42 10.41 24.53 -9.93
N GLN A 43 11.35 24.71 -9.00
CA GLN A 43 12.50 23.81 -8.87
C GLN A 43 12.01 22.37 -8.60
N ARG A 44 12.55 21.39 -9.32
CA ARG A 44 12.22 19.98 -9.11
C ARG A 44 13.31 19.28 -8.29
N TYR A 45 12.91 18.58 -7.23
CA TYR A 45 13.82 17.78 -6.40
C TYR A 45 13.44 16.30 -6.46
N TYR A 46 14.44 15.44 -6.65
CA TYR A 46 14.33 14.00 -6.49
C TYR A 46 15.10 13.62 -5.22
N ILE A 47 14.37 13.20 -4.19
CA ILE A 47 14.96 12.69 -2.94
C ILE A 47 15.15 11.19 -3.08
N ALA A 48 16.40 10.77 -3.27
CA ALA A 48 16.80 9.38 -3.43
C ALA A 48 17.13 8.76 -2.07
N THR A 49 16.37 7.72 -1.69
CA THR A 49 16.54 7.01 -0.42
C THR A 49 17.28 5.68 -0.58
N MET A 50 17.61 5.27 -1.82
CA MET A 50 18.39 4.07 -2.10
C MET A 50 19.89 4.38 -2.01
N PRO A 51 20.61 3.88 -0.98
CA PRO A 51 22.07 3.92 -0.94
C PRO A 51 22.71 3.01 -2.00
N SER A 52 23.92 3.34 -2.45
CA SER A 52 24.73 2.49 -3.33
C SER A 52 25.68 1.60 -2.50
N TRP A 53 25.41 0.30 -2.44
CA TRP A 53 26.24 -0.66 -1.69
C TRP A 53 26.99 -1.64 -2.60
N ASP A 54 26.47 -1.88 -3.79
CA ASP A 54 26.98 -2.89 -4.72
C ASP A 54 26.73 -2.53 -6.19
N LYS A 55 27.24 -3.36 -7.09
CA LYS A 55 27.09 -3.17 -8.54
C LYS A 55 25.64 -3.26 -9.03
N GLU A 56 24.75 -3.92 -8.28
CA GLU A 56 23.34 -4.04 -8.67
C GLU A 56 22.59 -2.74 -8.37
N THR A 57 22.75 -2.23 -7.15
CA THR A 57 22.21 -0.93 -6.70
C THR A 57 22.78 0.22 -7.53
N GLU A 58 24.07 0.20 -7.87
CA GLU A 58 24.67 1.17 -8.81
C GLU A 58 23.98 1.17 -10.18
N LYS A 59 23.69 0.00 -10.75
CA LYS A 59 22.98 -0.11 -12.03
C LYS A 59 21.54 0.40 -11.93
N LYS A 60 20.85 0.11 -10.83
CA LYS A 60 19.49 0.62 -10.57
C LYS A 60 19.49 2.15 -10.47
N ILE A 61 20.43 2.72 -9.71
CA ILE A 61 20.60 4.17 -9.58
C ILE A 61 20.92 4.81 -10.93
N ALA A 62 21.83 4.22 -11.73
CA ALA A 62 22.16 4.71 -13.06
C ALA A 62 20.94 4.71 -14.00
N LYS A 63 20.12 3.64 -13.96
CA LYS A 63 18.86 3.57 -14.72
C LYS A 63 17.90 4.69 -14.31
N HIS A 64 17.71 4.95 -13.01
CA HIS A 64 16.82 6.01 -12.52
C HIS A 64 17.34 7.40 -12.92
N ARG A 65 18.65 7.65 -12.80
CA ARG A 65 19.27 8.90 -13.27
C ARG A 65 19.06 9.11 -14.78
N ALA A 66 19.15 8.05 -15.58
CA ALA A 66 18.88 8.12 -17.02
C ALA A 66 17.40 8.38 -17.33
N MET A 67 16.46 7.76 -16.61
CA MET A 67 15.01 7.96 -16.82
C MET A 67 14.59 9.42 -16.60
N ARG A 68 15.23 10.11 -15.67
CA ARG A 68 14.95 11.53 -15.38
C ARG A 68 15.90 12.53 -16.06
N ALA A 69 16.83 12.07 -16.90
CA ALA A 69 17.73 12.97 -17.62
C ALA A 69 16.91 13.92 -18.51
N GLY A 70 17.18 15.23 -18.42
CA GLY A 70 16.44 16.25 -19.17
C GLY A 70 15.09 16.66 -18.56
N LYS A 71 14.64 16.07 -17.44
CA LYS A 71 13.40 16.44 -16.75
C LYS A 71 13.54 17.55 -15.70
N GLY A 72 14.75 18.10 -15.53
CA GLY A 72 15.02 19.22 -14.62
C GLY A 72 15.13 18.87 -13.13
N PHE A 73 15.19 17.59 -12.75
CA PHE A 73 15.36 17.17 -11.36
C PHE A 73 16.78 17.43 -10.83
N CYS A 74 16.86 18.13 -9.69
CA CYS A 74 18.02 18.12 -8.81
C CYS A 74 17.93 16.93 -7.85
N THR A 75 19.01 16.15 -7.71
CA THR A 75 19.00 14.96 -6.82
C THR A 75 19.49 15.32 -5.43
N LEU A 76 18.73 14.94 -4.41
CA LEU A 76 19.10 14.99 -3.00
C LEU A 76 19.20 13.55 -2.49
N GLU A 77 20.35 13.17 -1.95
CA GLU A 77 20.60 11.81 -1.45
C GLU A 77 20.36 11.79 0.07
N TRP A 78 19.11 11.55 0.48
CA TRP A 78 18.69 11.50 1.87
C TRP A 78 18.22 10.10 2.22
N TYR A 79 18.98 9.42 3.07
CA TYR A 79 18.74 8.01 3.39
C TYR A 79 17.96 7.81 4.70
N THR A 80 18.10 8.75 5.65
CA THR A 80 17.46 8.77 6.97
C THR A 80 17.24 10.22 7.42
N ASP A 81 16.48 10.37 8.50
CA ASP A 81 16.20 11.57 9.29
C ASP A 81 15.82 12.79 8.44
N PHE A 82 14.67 12.68 7.78
CA PHE A 82 14.15 13.78 6.95
C PHE A 82 13.85 15.04 7.78
N GLU A 83 13.47 14.90 9.05
CA GLU A 83 13.25 16.05 9.94
C GLU A 83 14.55 16.83 10.13
N GLU A 84 15.64 16.16 10.54
CA GLU A 84 16.95 16.80 10.70
C GLU A 84 17.45 17.38 9.36
N ARG A 85 17.32 16.63 8.26
CA ARG A 85 17.75 17.09 6.92
C ARG A 85 17.08 18.39 6.49
N LEU A 86 15.81 18.57 6.84
CA LEU A 86 15.06 19.80 6.54
C LEU A 86 15.48 21.00 7.41
N GLU A 87 16.17 20.78 8.53
CA GLU A 87 16.65 21.82 9.43
C GLU A 87 18.10 22.24 9.16
N ARG A 88 18.86 21.41 8.44
CA ARG A 88 20.27 21.71 8.14
C ARG A 88 20.41 22.92 7.21
N ALA A 89 21.48 23.68 7.42
CA ALA A 89 21.77 24.90 6.66
C ALA A 89 22.07 24.65 5.16
N ASP A 90 22.42 23.41 4.78
CA ASP A 90 22.65 22.99 3.40
C ASP A 90 21.37 22.49 2.70
N CYS A 91 20.24 22.42 3.40
CA CYS A 91 18.95 22.13 2.79
C CYS A 91 18.58 23.25 1.82
N PRO A 92 18.29 22.95 0.54
CA PRO A 92 17.86 23.98 -0.39
C PRO A 92 16.48 24.53 0.00
N GLY A 93 16.17 25.75 -0.48
CA GLY A 93 14.82 26.29 -0.38
C GLY A 93 13.83 25.41 -1.17
N MET A 94 12.79 24.92 -0.51
CA MET A 94 11.78 24.03 -1.09
C MET A 94 10.45 24.73 -1.39
N GLU A 95 10.31 25.99 -1.01
CA GLU A 95 9.10 26.77 -1.27
C GLU A 95 8.83 26.86 -2.77
N GLY A 96 7.61 26.51 -3.19
CA GLY A 96 7.23 26.45 -4.60
C GLY A 96 7.80 25.24 -5.38
N ALA A 97 8.60 24.37 -4.74
CA ALA A 97 9.23 23.23 -5.41
C ALA A 97 8.27 22.04 -5.61
N ASP A 98 8.58 21.25 -6.63
CA ASP A 98 7.92 19.98 -6.94
C ASP A 98 8.87 18.84 -6.55
N ILE A 99 8.46 17.98 -5.61
CA ILE A 99 9.34 17.00 -4.96
C ILE A 99 8.87 15.58 -5.22
N LEU A 100 9.80 14.71 -5.61
CA LEU A 100 9.63 13.27 -5.72
C LEU A 100 10.48 12.57 -4.65
N VAL A 101 9.86 11.79 -3.76
CA VAL A 101 10.55 10.91 -2.82
C VAL A 101 10.49 9.48 -3.34
N GLU A 102 11.66 8.87 -3.59
CA GLU A 102 11.73 7.49 -4.05
C GLU A 102 12.85 6.70 -3.33
N CYS A 103 12.53 5.70 -2.50
CA CYS A 103 11.19 5.26 -2.08
C CYS A 103 11.06 4.99 -0.56
N LEU A 104 9.82 4.94 -0.09
CA LEU A 104 9.50 4.68 1.31
C LEU A 104 9.98 3.30 1.79
N SER A 105 10.01 2.29 0.93
CA SER A 105 10.50 0.97 1.32
C SER A 105 11.98 1.00 1.71
N ASN A 106 12.82 1.72 0.95
CA ASN A 106 14.23 1.91 1.31
C ASN A 106 14.37 2.82 2.53
N LEU A 107 13.62 3.94 2.59
CA LEU A 107 13.66 4.83 3.75
C LEU A 107 13.30 4.10 5.04
N THR A 108 12.25 3.28 5.01
CA THR A 108 11.83 2.45 6.16
C THR A 108 12.94 1.48 6.56
N ALA A 109 13.56 0.78 5.61
CA ALA A 109 14.67 -0.14 5.90
C ALA A 109 15.89 0.62 6.48
N ASN A 110 16.23 1.78 5.90
CA ASN A 110 17.34 2.59 6.37
C ASN A 110 17.12 3.07 7.80
N GLU A 111 15.93 3.60 8.11
CA GLU A 111 15.58 4.04 9.46
C GLU A 111 15.58 2.90 10.48
N MET A 112 15.19 1.69 10.08
CA MET A 112 15.21 0.53 10.96
C MET A 112 16.62 0.01 11.26
N TYR A 113 17.51 0.04 10.26
CA TYR A 113 18.73 -0.79 10.28
C TYR A 113 20.05 -0.04 10.13
N MET A 114 20.06 1.19 9.59
CA MET A 114 21.31 1.97 9.50
C MET A 114 21.68 2.58 10.85
N GLU A 115 22.98 2.82 11.03
CA GLU A 115 23.46 3.62 12.14
C GLU A 115 22.88 5.05 12.05
N GLY A 116 22.30 5.53 13.15
CA GLY A 116 21.62 6.83 13.20
C GLY A 116 20.16 6.80 12.70
N GLY A 117 19.63 5.66 12.29
CA GLY A 117 18.20 5.50 12.00
C GLY A 117 17.33 5.51 13.27
N ALA A 118 16.05 5.78 13.11
CA ALA A 118 15.07 5.86 14.19
C ALA A 118 14.78 4.53 14.90
N GLY A 119 15.20 3.38 14.35
CA GLY A 119 15.04 2.05 14.93
C GLY A 119 13.58 1.73 15.24
N LYS A 120 13.24 1.55 16.53
CA LYS A 120 11.86 1.25 16.96
C LYS A 120 10.86 2.37 16.66
N ASN A 121 11.32 3.61 16.48
CA ASN A 121 10.47 4.77 16.20
C ASN A 121 10.33 5.04 14.69
N THR A 122 10.79 4.12 13.82
CA THR A 122 10.83 4.31 12.37
C THR A 122 9.50 4.81 11.79
N ALA A 123 8.38 4.17 12.13
CA ALA A 123 7.09 4.56 11.57
C ALA A 123 6.78 6.05 11.83
N ASP A 124 6.94 6.50 13.06
CA ASP A 124 6.62 7.87 13.45
C ASP A 124 7.61 8.88 12.85
N ALA A 125 8.90 8.55 12.81
CA ALA A 125 9.93 9.39 12.20
C ALA A 125 9.70 9.59 10.69
N VAL A 126 9.42 8.51 9.95
CA VAL A 126 9.15 8.58 8.50
C VAL A 126 7.87 9.36 8.22
N ILE A 127 6.80 9.09 8.97
CA ILE A 127 5.53 9.81 8.80
C ILE A 127 5.73 11.31 9.02
N ARG A 128 6.35 11.71 10.14
CA ARG A 128 6.61 13.13 10.42
C ARG A 128 7.51 13.77 9.38
N GLY A 129 8.62 13.13 9.00
CA GLY A 129 9.54 13.64 8.00
C GLY A 129 8.88 13.92 6.65
N ILE A 130 8.01 13.01 6.18
CA ILE A 130 7.27 13.19 4.92
C ILE A 130 6.22 14.29 5.03
N LEU A 131 5.52 14.41 6.17
CA LEU A 131 4.53 15.47 6.38
C LEU A 131 5.21 16.85 6.52
N CYS A 132 6.35 16.94 7.20
CA CYS A 132 7.17 18.16 7.24
C CYS A 132 7.65 18.58 5.84
N LEU A 133 8.04 17.61 5.00
CA LEU A 133 8.41 17.86 3.61
C LEU A 133 7.22 18.35 2.78
N ARG A 134 6.04 17.73 2.95
CA ARG A 134 4.78 18.15 2.31
C ARG A 134 4.47 19.61 2.59
N ASP A 135 4.64 20.05 3.83
CA ASP A 135 4.29 21.41 4.26
C ASP A 135 5.29 22.48 3.77
N ARG A 136 6.43 22.08 3.22
CA ARG A 136 7.50 22.97 2.71
C ARG A 136 7.58 23.05 1.19
N CYS A 137 6.76 22.31 0.45
CA CYS A 137 6.80 22.26 -1.01
C CYS A 137 5.44 22.51 -1.66
N ARG A 138 5.44 22.78 -2.97
CA ARG A 138 4.20 22.96 -3.74
C ARG A 138 3.51 21.63 -3.95
N ASN A 139 4.24 20.66 -4.51
CA ASN A 139 3.75 19.32 -4.79
C ASN A 139 4.73 18.27 -4.29
N LEU A 140 4.19 17.18 -3.75
CA LEU A 140 4.94 16.04 -3.24
C LEU A 140 4.37 14.75 -3.82
N VAL A 141 5.19 14.00 -4.55
CA VAL A 141 4.90 12.63 -4.95
C VAL A 141 5.79 11.69 -4.14
N VAL A 142 5.19 10.71 -3.47
CA VAL A 142 5.90 9.75 -2.63
C VAL A 142 5.71 8.35 -3.19
N VAL A 143 6.81 7.66 -3.50
CA VAL A 143 6.77 6.31 -4.07
C VAL A 143 7.00 5.27 -2.98
N THR A 144 6.15 4.24 -2.95
CA THR A 144 6.29 3.07 -2.08
C THR A 144 6.13 1.76 -2.86
N ASN A 145 6.60 0.66 -2.30
CA ASN A 145 6.53 -0.66 -2.92
C ASN A 145 5.42 -1.49 -2.28
N ASP A 146 4.66 -2.20 -3.10
CA ASP A 146 3.77 -3.26 -2.64
C ASP A 146 4.59 -4.56 -2.47
N VAL A 147 4.67 -5.04 -1.23
CA VAL A 147 5.40 -6.25 -0.81
C VAL A 147 4.54 -7.15 0.08
N PHE A 148 3.22 -6.96 0.05
CA PHE A 148 2.31 -7.45 1.10
C PHE A 148 1.55 -8.72 0.72
N SER A 149 1.62 -9.15 -0.53
CA SER A 149 0.71 -10.15 -1.10
C SER A 149 1.38 -11.50 -1.40
N GLU A 150 2.14 -12.03 -0.44
CA GLU A 150 2.90 -13.28 -0.56
C GLU A 150 2.42 -14.34 0.44
N SER A 151 2.46 -15.62 0.05
CA SER A 151 2.07 -16.74 0.91
C SER A 151 3.20 -17.27 1.79
N ALA A 152 4.45 -17.01 1.43
CA ALA A 152 5.60 -17.50 2.18
C ALA A 152 5.62 -16.93 3.60
N GLU A 153 6.03 -17.76 4.57
CA GLU A 153 6.19 -17.32 5.95
C GLU A 153 7.32 -16.29 6.05
N ASP A 154 6.98 -15.11 6.57
CA ASP A 154 7.96 -14.07 6.84
C ASP A 154 8.83 -14.43 8.05
N SER A 155 10.13 -14.15 7.95
CA SER A 155 10.97 -14.12 9.16
C SER A 155 10.44 -13.06 10.14
N PRO A 156 10.73 -13.17 11.44
CA PRO A 156 10.32 -12.15 12.41
C PRO A 156 10.73 -10.73 12.00
N GLU A 157 11.93 -10.57 11.44
CA GLU A 157 12.47 -9.30 10.96
C GLU A 157 11.69 -8.78 9.75
N MET A 158 11.40 -9.65 8.78
CA MET A 158 10.61 -9.29 7.59
C MET A 158 9.19 -8.89 7.97
N ARG A 159 8.58 -9.59 8.93
CA ARG A 159 7.26 -9.25 9.47
C ARG A 159 7.25 -7.87 10.10
N ILE A 160 8.22 -7.56 10.96
CA ILE A 160 8.34 -6.23 11.59
C ILE A 160 8.53 -5.14 10.53
N TYR A 161 9.36 -5.40 9.52
CA TYR A 161 9.56 -4.46 8.41
C TYR A 161 8.28 -4.21 7.62
N LYS A 162 7.57 -5.26 7.19
CA LYS A 162 6.30 -5.13 6.46
C LYS A 162 5.23 -4.45 7.30
N GLU A 163 5.10 -4.79 8.58
CA GLU A 163 4.16 -4.13 9.49
C GLU A 163 4.47 -2.63 9.63
N THR A 164 5.75 -2.28 9.78
CA THR A 164 6.21 -0.88 9.86
C THR A 164 5.91 -0.13 8.56
N LEU A 165 6.27 -0.70 7.40
CA LEU A 165 5.98 -0.11 6.08
C LEU A 165 4.47 0.01 5.83
N GLY A 166 3.68 -0.97 6.23
CA GLY A 166 2.22 -0.95 6.14
C GLY A 166 1.61 0.19 6.94
N ARG A 167 2.07 0.39 8.19
CA ARG A 167 1.67 1.52 9.03
C ARG A 167 2.00 2.86 8.39
N ILE A 168 3.22 3.02 7.87
CA ILE A 168 3.65 4.23 7.16
C ILE A 168 2.76 4.48 5.93
N ASN A 169 2.57 3.47 5.09
CA ASN A 169 1.75 3.56 3.88
C ASN A 169 0.31 3.97 4.20
N CYS A 170 -0.32 3.37 5.22
CA CYS A 170 -1.69 3.73 5.62
C CYS A 170 -1.79 5.18 6.11
N ALA A 171 -0.87 5.61 6.98
CA ALA A 171 -0.87 6.97 7.51
C ALA A 171 -0.65 8.02 6.42
N LEU A 172 0.28 7.76 5.49
CA LEU A 172 0.56 8.67 4.39
C LEU A 172 -0.53 8.67 3.32
N ALA A 173 -1.21 7.54 3.07
CA ALA A 173 -2.37 7.47 2.18
C ALA A 173 -3.58 8.24 2.74
N GLU A 174 -3.79 8.18 4.06
CA GLU A 174 -4.81 8.97 4.75
C GLU A 174 -4.54 10.47 4.59
N ALA A 175 -3.27 10.90 4.76
CA ALA A 175 -2.85 12.28 4.62
C ALA A 175 -2.69 12.78 3.16
N ALA A 176 -2.57 11.89 2.18
CA ALA A 176 -2.40 12.24 0.78
C ALA A 176 -3.71 12.78 0.17
N ASP A 177 -3.60 13.71 -0.78
CA ASP A 177 -4.73 14.17 -1.58
C ASP A 177 -5.16 13.08 -2.58
N ARG A 178 -4.21 12.28 -3.07
CA ARG A 178 -4.42 11.21 -4.06
C ARG A 178 -3.60 9.96 -3.73
N VAL A 179 -4.13 8.78 -4.03
CA VAL A 179 -3.41 7.51 -3.95
C VAL A 179 -3.59 6.75 -5.25
N THR A 180 -2.46 6.35 -5.85
CA THR A 180 -2.43 5.64 -7.14
C THR A 180 -1.65 4.34 -7.00
N GLU A 181 -2.24 3.22 -7.40
CA GLU A 181 -1.56 1.94 -7.56
C GLU A 181 -1.17 1.79 -9.03
N VAL A 182 0.12 1.58 -9.34
CA VAL A 182 0.58 1.37 -10.71
C VAL A 182 0.80 -0.11 -10.96
N VAL A 183 0.06 -0.66 -11.92
CA VAL A 183 0.10 -2.08 -12.33
C VAL A 183 0.44 -2.17 -13.82
N CYS A 184 1.55 -2.83 -14.17
CA CYS A 184 1.98 -2.99 -15.57
C CYS A 184 2.05 -1.66 -16.36
N GLY A 185 2.48 -0.57 -15.71
CA GLY A 185 2.54 0.78 -16.27
C GLY A 185 1.22 1.54 -16.27
N ILE A 186 0.13 0.91 -15.85
CA ILE A 186 -1.22 1.49 -15.85
C ILE A 186 -1.51 2.06 -14.46
N PRO A 187 -1.78 3.37 -14.33
CA PRO A 187 -2.19 3.96 -13.07
C PRO A 187 -3.65 3.64 -12.74
N CYS A 188 -3.87 3.03 -11.58
CA CYS A 188 -5.17 2.69 -11.02
C CYS A 188 -5.42 3.60 -9.80
N THR A 189 -6.42 4.47 -9.89
CA THR A 189 -6.80 5.33 -8.75
C THR A 189 -7.35 4.47 -7.60
N VAL A 190 -6.75 4.64 -6.42
CA VAL A 190 -7.19 4.05 -5.15
C VAL A 190 -7.95 5.08 -4.33
N LYS A 191 -7.39 6.29 -4.20
CA LYS A 191 -8.04 7.45 -3.57
C LYS A 191 -8.08 8.59 -4.59
N PRO A 192 -9.26 9.06 -5.01
CA PRO A 192 -9.37 10.23 -5.87
C PRO A 192 -9.02 11.51 -5.11
N GLU A 193 -8.76 12.60 -5.84
CA GLU A 193 -8.55 13.92 -5.23
C GLU A 193 -9.75 14.34 -4.37
N THR A 194 -9.47 14.90 -3.19
CA THR A 194 -10.43 15.43 -2.22
C THR A 194 -11.41 16.38 -2.91
N GLY A 195 -12.70 15.99 -2.94
CA GLY A 195 -13.77 16.73 -3.62
C GLY A 195 -14.55 15.93 -4.68
N ARG A 196 -14.15 14.71 -5.00
CA ARG A 196 -14.98 13.74 -5.73
C ARG A 196 -15.59 12.76 -4.73
N GLU A 197 -16.87 12.95 -4.42
CA GLU A 197 -17.67 12.00 -3.65
C GLU A 197 -17.62 10.63 -4.35
N THR A 198 -17.11 9.61 -3.67
CA THR A 198 -17.48 8.23 -3.99
C THR A 198 -18.87 8.02 -3.45
N GLU A 199 -19.83 7.76 -4.34
CA GLU A 199 -21.20 7.44 -3.95
C GLU A 199 -21.18 6.31 -2.93
N GLU A 200 -21.64 6.59 -1.71
CA GLU A 200 -21.96 5.57 -0.72
C GLU A 200 -23.18 4.82 -1.25
N GLU A 201 -22.93 3.75 -2.00
CA GLU A 201 -23.98 2.83 -2.41
C GLU A 201 -24.63 2.22 -1.17
N LYS A 202 -25.95 2.40 -1.06
CA LYS A 202 -26.80 1.89 0.02
C LYS A 202 -26.45 0.44 0.34
N GLU A 203 -26.29 0.17 1.63
CA GLU A 203 -26.18 -1.18 2.16
C GLU A 203 -27.42 -1.98 1.77
N GLY A 204 -27.23 -3.11 1.08
CA GLY A 204 -28.23 -4.17 1.11
C GLY A 204 -28.21 -4.81 2.49
N ASP A 205 -29.40 -5.24 2.93
CA ASP A 205 -29.62 -5.86 4.23
C ASP A 205 -29.54 -7.39 4.05
N GLY A 206 -28.32 -7.91 3.91
CA GLY A 206 -28.05 -9.36 3.85
C GLY A 206 -27.18 -9.83 2.69
N GLY A 207 -26.29 -10.79 2.98
CA GLY A 207 -25.36 -11.40 2.04
C GLY A 207 -23.89 -11.35 2.50
N MET A 208 -23.05 -12.17 1.87
CA MET A 208 -21.65 -12.32 2.28
C MET A 208 -20.86 -11.07 1.88
N ARG A 209 -20.02 -10.58 2.79
CA ARG A 209 -19.21 -9.38 2.61
C ARG A 209 -17.73 -9.74 2.73
N ILE A 210 -16.94 -9.40 1.72
CA ILE A 210 -15.54 -9.76 1.64
C ILE A 210 -14.67 -8.51 1.64
N ILE A 211 -13.67 -8.48 2.51
CA ILE A 211 -12.62 -7.47 2.52
C ILE A 211 -11.29 -8.18 2.26
N THR A 212 -10.62 -7.82 1.16
CA THR A 212 -9.37 -8.44 0.72
C THR A 212 -8.27 -7.40 0.50
N GLY A 213 -7.03 -7.85 0.37
CA GLY A 213 -5.84 -7.02 0.16
C GLY A 213 -4.60 -7.62 0.83
N GLY A 214 -3.42 -7.08 0.54
CA GLY A 214 -2.17 -7.56 1.14
C GLY A 214 -2.10 -7.45 2.67
N ALA A 215 -1.17 -8.17 3.28
CA ALA A 215 -0.88 -8.09 4.71
C ALA A 215 -0.61 -6.65 5.17
N PHE A 216 -0.99 -6.31 6.40
CA PHE A 216 -0.74 -5.00 7.02
C PHE A 216 -1.34 -3.78 6.28
N GLN A 217 -2.18 -3.96 5.26
CA GLN A 217 -2.78 -2.87 4.47
C GLN A 217 -3.99 -2.20 5.15
N GLY A 218 -4.19 -2.35 6.46
CA GLY A 218 -5.26 -1.66 7.20
C GLY A 218 -6.67 -2.25 7.04
N LYS A 219 -6.81 -3.47 6.51
CA LYS A 219 -8.11 -4.14 6.27
C LYS A 219 -9.03 -4.15 7.49
N ARG A 220 -8.51 -4.47 8.67
CA ARG A 220 -9.30 -4.53 9.92
C ARG A 220 -9.83 -3.16 10.33
N ALA A 221 -8.99 -2.13 10.29
CA ALA A 221 -9.41 -0.77 10.60
C ALA A 221 -10.47 -0.25 9.60
N PHE A 222 -10.35 -0.62 8.32
CA PHE A 222 -11.37 -0.34 7.31
C PHE A 222 -12.69 -1.06 7.63
N ALA A 223 -12.63 -2.35 7.97
CA ALA A 223 -13.79 -3.17 8.30
C ALA A 223 -14.51 -2.68 9.57
N GLU A 224 -13.78 -2.27 10.60
CA GLU A 224 -14.34 -1.77 11.87
C GLU A 224 -15.06 -0.43 11.69
N LYS A 225 -14.62 0.41 10.75
CA LYS A 225 -15.34 1.64 10.37
C LYS A 225 -16.63 1.33 9.60
N LEU A 226 -16.58 0.35 8.71
CA LEU A 226 -17.71 -0.01 7.86
C LEU A 226 -18.78 -0.82 8.60
N TYR A 227 -18.36 -1.70 9.51
CA TYR A 227 -19.23 -2.59 10.29
C TYR A 227 -19.02 -2.38 11.80
N PRO A 228 -19.42 -1.21 12.33
CA PRO A 228 -19.21 -0.89 13.73
C PRO A 228 -19.99 -1.84 14.65
N GLY A 229 -19.35 -2.28 15.74
CA GLY A 229 -19.98 -3.12 16.76
C GLY A 229 -20.11 -4.61 16.41
N VAL A 230 -19.54 -5.05 15.28
CA VAL A 230 -19.46 -6.48 14.95
C VAL A 230 -18.39 -7.17 15.79
N GLU A 231 -18.71 -8.36 16.30
CA GLU A 231 -17.76 -9.22 17.01
C GLU A 231 -16.90 -10.00 16.00
N TRP A 232 -15.59 -9.86 16.13
CA TRP A 232 -14.60 -10.40 15.19
C TRP A 232 -13.99 -11.70 15.70
N THR A 233 -14.13 -12.75 14.91
CA THR A 233 -13.53 -14.06 15.15
C THR A 233 -12.12 -14.13 14.53
N ASP A 234 -11.15 -14.65 15.28
CA ASP A 234 -9.78 -14.85 14.79
C ASP A 234 -9.67 -16.16 14.01
N GLY A 235 -9.56 -16.09 12.68
CA GLY A 235 -9.48 -17.27 11.80
C GLY A 235 -8.27 -18.17 12.06
N GLY A 236 -7.17 -17.60 12.55
CA GLY A 236 -5.97 -18.35 12.91
C GLY A 236 -6.11 -19.12 14.24
N ARG A 237 -7.14 -18.82 15.05
CA ARG A 237 -7.26 -19.35 16.42
C ARG A 237 -8.61 -19.99 16.76
N CYS A 238 -9.69 -19.62 16.08
CA CYS A 238 -11.04 -20.08 16.39
C CYS A 238 -11.19 -21.60 16.23
N ALA A 239 -12.25 -22.17 16.79
CA ALA A 239 -12.59 -23.57 16.51
C ALA A 239 -13.08 -23.71 15.06
N LEU A 240 -12.79 -24.84 14.40
CA LEU A 240 -13.19 -25.00 12.99
C LEU A 240 -14.70 -24.99 12.78
N ASP A 241 -15.51 -25.38 13.76
CA ASP A 241 -16.97 -25.32 13.67
C ASP A 241 -17.54 -23.93 13.94
N GLU A 242 -16.78 -23.03 14.57
CA GLU A 242 -17.20 -21.66 14.88
C GLU A 242 -17.45 -20.85 13.61
N ILE A 243 -16.75 -21.19 12.52
CA ILE A 243 -16.92 -20.54 11.21
C ILE A 243 -18.36 -20.68 10.67
N ARG A 244 -19.11 -21.70 11.10
CA ARG A 244 -20.49 -21.96 10.66
C ARG A 244 -21.46 -20.89 11.16
N THR A 245 -21.16 -20.24 12.29
CA THR A 245 -22.10 -19.35 12.98
C THR A 245 -21.52 -17.98 13.30
N CYS A 246 -20.21 -17.80 13.21
CA CYS A 246 -19.59 -16.50 13.48
C CYS A 246 -20.09 -15.44 12.48
N ARG A 247 -20.34 -14.23 12.99
CA ARG A 247 -20.82 -13.11 12.16
C ARG A 247 -19.70 -12.49 11.32
N ALA A 248 -18.49 -12.46 11.86
CA ALA A 248 -17.33 -11.95 11.17
C ALA A 248 -16.05 -12.68 11.53
N VAL A 249 -15.14 -12.79 10.57
CA VAL A 249 -13.84 -13.45 10.71
C VAL A 249 -12.74 -12.60 10.10
N TYR A 250 -11.61 -12.45 10.79
CA TYR A 250 -10.37 -11.92 10.21
C TYR A 250 -9.31 -13.00 10.14
N GLY A 251 -8.29 -12.82 9.29
CA GLY A 251 -7.29 -13.86 9.09
C GLY A 251 -7.90 -15.10 8.42
N PHE A 252 -8.85 -14.92 7.51
CA PHE A 252 -9.52 -16.06 6.87
C PHE A 252 -8.56 -16.95 6.08
N HIS A 253 -7.51 -16.38 5.47
CA HIS A 253 -6.41 -17.14 4.88
C HIS A 253 -5.74 -18.09 5.91
N GLU A 254 -5.49 -17.65 7.14
CA GLU A 254 -4.98 -18.52 8.20
C GLU A 254 -5.98 -19.63 8.57
N PHE A 255 -7.29 -19.32 8.55
CA PHE A 255 -8.33 -20.35 8.73
C PHE A 255 -8.26 -21.41 7.62
N VAL A 256 -8.11 -21.00 6.36
CA VAL A 256 -7.95 -21.91 5.21
C VAL A 256 -6.71 -22.79 5.41
N LYS A 257 -5.57 -22.23 5.85
CA LYS A 257 -4.35 -23.01 6.15
C LYS A 257 -4.65 -24.13 7.14
N ARG A 258 -5.24 -23.80 8.30
CA ARG A 258 -5.59 -24.79 9.33
C ARG A 258 -6.64 -25.80 8.87
N TRP A 259 -7.58 -25.38 8.01
CA TRP A 259 -8.59 -26.27 7.44
C TRP A 259 -7.93 -27.36 6.58
N LEU A 260 -6.98 -26.97 5.72
CA LEU A 260 -6.20 -27.88 4.89
C LEU A 260 -5.27 -28.78 5.73
N GLU A 261 -4.71 -28.27 6.83
CA GLU A 261 -3.91 -29.08 7.77
C GLU A 261 -4.71 -30.24 8.39
N GLN A 262 -6.04 -30.14 8.44
CA GLN A 262 -6.91 -31.25 8.86
C GLN A 262 -7.20 -32.26 7.73
N GLY A 263 -6.59 -32.09 6.55
CA GLY A 263 -6.82 -32.93 5.37
C GLY A 263 -8.16 -32.69 4.69
N LYS A 264 -8.84 -31.58 4.99
CA LYS A 264 -10.10 -31.18 4.37
C LYS A 264 -9.83 -30.37 3.11
N SER A 265 -10.74 -30.40 2.15
CA SER A 265 -10.59 -29.72 0.86
C SER A 265 -11.14 -28.28 0.88
N TRP A 266 -10.74 -27.50 -0.11
CA TRP A 266 -11.22 -26.13 -0.29
C TRP A 266 -12.68 -26.12 -0.77
N GLU A 267 -13.11 -27.12 -1.54
CA GLU A 267 -14.51 -27.32 -1.96
C GLU A 267 -15.43 -27.54 -0.77
N GLU A 268 -14.99 -28.34 0.22
CA GLU A 268 -15.75 -28.58 1.45
C GLU A 268 -15.94 -27.27 2.23
N LEU A 269 -14.89 -26.44 2.34
CA LEU A 269 -14.98 -25.15 3.01
C LEU A 269 -15.92 -24.18 2.27
N ALA A 270 -15.78 -24.07 0.95
CA ALA A 270 -16.62 -23.20 0.14
C ALA A 270 -18.10 -23.60 0.25
N SER A 271 -18.40 -24.90 0.13
CA SER A 271 -19.78 -25.42 0.23
C SER A 271 -20.37 -25.13 1.61
N LEU A 272 -19.62 -25.39 2.68
CA LEU A 272 -20.06 -25.13 4.05
C LEU A 272 -20.37 -23.64 4.28
N MET A 273 -19.52 -22.72 3.80
CA MET A 273 -19.77 -21.28 3.90
C MET A 273 -21.01 -20.84 3.13
N LEU A 274 -21.17 -21.34 1.90
CA LEU A 274 -22.28 -20.96 1.03
C LEU A 274 -23.62 -21.59 1.44
N GLU A 275 -23.61 -22.67 2.22
CA GLU A 275 -24.82 -23.32 2.71
C GLU A 275 -25.21 -22.84 4.11
N GLU A 276 -24.24 -22.64 4.99
CA GLU A 276 -24.51 -22.44 6.42
C GLU A 276 -24.24 -21.02 6.93
N ASN A 277 -23.40 -20.22 6.27
CA ASN A 277 -23.04 -18.88 6.74
C ASN A 277 -23.02 -17.82 5.61
N ARG A 278 -24.20 -17.53 5.07
CA ARG A 278 -24.39 -16.65 3.90
C ARG A 278 -24.24 -15.17 4.18
N ASP A 279 -24.23 -14.75 5.44
CA ASP A 279 -24.13 -13.36 5.86
C ASP A 279 -22.77 -13.01 6.47
N LEU A 280 -21.79 -13.92 6.36
CA LEU A 280 -20.45 -13.74 6.93
C LEU A 280 -19.76 -12.49 6.38
N ILE A 281 -19.16 -11.72 7.30
CA ILE A 281 -18.18 -10.68 6.97
C ILE A 281 -16.78 -11.26 7.14
N LEU A 282 -16.01 -11.41 6.07
CA LEU A 282 -14.68 -11.98 6.16
C LEU A 282 -13.58 -11.03 5.69
N ILE A 283 -12.45 -11.05 6.40
CA ILE A 283 -11.21 -10.38 6.01
C ILE A 283 -10.18 -11.45 5.63
N CYS A 284 -9.72 -11.40 4.39
CA CYS A 284 -8.70 -12.31 3.86
C CYS A 284 -7.48 -11.56 3.34
N ASP A 285 -6.30 -12.16 3.45
CA ASP A 285 -5.09 -11.62 2.83
C ASP A 285 -4.96 -12.16 1.41
N GLU A 286 -4.53 -11.29 0.49
CA GLU A 286 -4.13 -11.72 -0.85
C GLU A 286 -2.77 -12.39 -0.77
N ILE A 287 -2.71 -13.72 -0.71
CA ILE A 287 -1.42 -14.45 -0.61
C ILE A 287 -0.90 -14.96 -1.97
N GLY A 288 -1.67 -14.74 -3.03
CA GLY A 288 -1.45 -15.34 -4.35
C GLY A 288 -0.44 -14.58 -5.24
N CYS A 289 -0.02 -13.37 -4.90
CA CYS A 289 0.75 -12.52 -5.81
C CYS A 289 2.28 -12.64 -5.63
N GLY A 290 2.76 -13.40 -4.65
CA GLY A 290 4.16 -13.68 -4.39
C GLY A 290 4.75 -14.84 -5.21
N LEU A 291 5.95 -15.27 -4.82
CA LEU A 291 6.65 -16.43 -5.37
C LEU A 291 5.89 -17.72 -5.07
N VAL A 292 6.02 -18.68 -5.99
CA VAL A 292 5.47 -20.03 -5.79
C VAL A 292 6.35 -20.77 -4.77
N PRO A 293 5.79 -21.24 -3.63
CA PRO A 293 6.58 -21.94 -2.63
C PRO A 293 7.20 -23.25 -3.13
N VAL A 294 8.34 -23.63 -2.55
CA VAL A 294 8.99 -24.94 -2.81
C VAL A 294 8.30 -26.06 -2.03
N ASP A 295 7.73 -25.75 -0.87
CA ASP A 295 6.93 -26.70 -0.11
C ASP A 295 5.59 -27.01 -0.80
N ALA A 296 5.17 -28.27 -0.76
CA ALA A 296 3.97 -28.72 -1.46
C ALA A 296 2.68 -28.24 -0.79
N PHE A 297 2.66 -28.24 0.54
CA PHE A 297 1.51 -27.79 1.31
C PHE A 297 1.33 -26.28 1.16
N GLU A 298 2.41 -25.49 1.23
CA GLU A 298 2.34 -24.04 1.02
C GLU A 298 1.84 -23.67 -0.39
N ARG A 299 2.17 -24.46 -1.42
CA ARG A 299 1.59 -24.27 -2.76
C ARG A 299 0.09 -24.57 -2.79
N GLU A 300 -0.32 -25.68 -2.16
CA GLU A 300 -1.73 -26.07 -2.06
C GLU A 300 -2.53 -25.01 -1.28
N TYR A 301 -2.01 -24.55 -0.15
CA TYR A 301 -2.60 -23.48 0.65
C TYR A 301 -2.81 -22.20 -0.14
N ARG A 302 -1.78 -21.74 -0.87
CA ARG A 302 -1.88 -20.56 -1.75
C ARG A 302 -2.98 -20.71 -2.79
N GLU A 303 -3.04 -21.84 -3.47
CA GLU A 303 -4.02 -22.13 -4.53
C GLU A 303 -5.45 -22.26 -3.96
N SER A 304 -5.62 -23.06 -2.91
CA SER A 304 -6.90 -23.33 -2.25
C SER A 304 -7.51 -22.07 -1.65
N THR A 305 -6.70 -21.18 -1.08
CA THR A 305 -7.16 -19.86 -0.59
C THR A 305 -7.74 -19.04 -1.75
N GLY A 306 -7.06 -18.99 -2.89
CA GLY A 306 -7.56 -18.30 -4.08
C GLY A 306 -8.88 -18.90 -4.60
N ARG A 307 -8.99 -20.23 -4.63
CA ARG A 307 -10.20 -20.92 -5.10
C ARG A 307 -11.41 -20.71 -4.19
N VAL A 308 -11.24 -20.82 -2.87
CA VAL A 308 -12.29 -20.50 -1.91
C VAL A 308 -12.71 -19.05 -2.07
N MET A 309 -11.77 -18.11 -2.10
CA MET A 309 -12.10 -16.70 -2.25
C MET A 309 -12.85 -16.39 -3.55
N ASN A 310 -12.51 -17.04 -4.67
CA ASN A 310 -13.25 -16.92 -5.92
C ASN A 310 -14.70 -17.43 -5.79
N ALA A 311 -14.88 -18.63 -5.22
CA ALA A 311 -16.21 -19.23 -5.04
C ALA A 311 -17.09 -18.39 -4.11
N LEU A 312 -16.52 -17.86 -3.03
CA LEU A 312 -17.22 -16.97 -2.10
C LEU A 312 -17.52 -15.62 -2.74
N ALA A 313 -16.56 -15.01 -3.43
CA ALA A 313 -16.75 -13.72 -4.11
C ALA A 313 -17.79 -13.77 -5.22
N GLU A 314 -17.98 -14.92 -5.90
CA GLU A 314 -19.04 -15.10 -6.90
C GLU A 314 -20.45 -14.93 -6.28
N GLN A 315 -20.63 -15.39 -5.04
CA GLN A 315 -21.90 -15.31 -4.31
C GLN A 315 -21.98 -14.12 -3.34
N ALA A 316 -20.86 -13.43 -3.09
CA ALA A 316 -20.80 -12.29 -2.20
C ALA A 316 -21.67 -11.14 -2.70
N GLU A 317 -22.33 -10.46 -1.76
CA GLU A 317 -23.07 -9.23 -2.00
C GLU A 317 -22.09 -8.08 -2.29
N ARG A 318 -20.97 -8.05 -1.57
CA ARG A 318 -19.99 -6.97 -1.63
C ARG A 318 -18.57 -7.49 -1.51
N VAL A 319 -17.67 -6.97 -2.34
CA VAL A 319 -16.23 -7.23 -2.22
C VAL A 319 -15.46 -5.91 -2.25
N ASP A 320 -14.69 -5.62 -1.21
CA ASP A 320 -13.77 -4.49 -1.14
C ASP A 320 -12.32 -4.97 -1.17
N ARG A 321 -11.48 -4.32 -1.99
CA ARG A 321 -10.02 -4.47 -1.94
C ARG A 321 -9.42 -3.25 -1.24
N VAL A 322 -8.59 -3.48 -0.23
CA VAL A 322 -7.94 -2.43 0.57
C VAL A 322 -6.48 -2.31 0.18
N VAL A 323 -6.07 -1.11 -0.19
CA VAL A 323 -4.68 -0.74 -0.51
C VAL A 323 -4.30 0.47 0.33
N CYS A 324 -3.21 0.36 1.09
CA CYS A 324 -2.73 1.42 1.99
C CYS A 324 -3.84 1.99 2.89
N GLY A 325 -4.70 1.13 3.47
CA GLY A 325 -5.79 1.55 4.35
C GLY A 325 -7.02 2.14 3.65
N ILE A 326 -6.99 2.30 2.32
CA ILE A 326 -8.10 2.81 1.52
C ILE A 326 -8.83 1.63 0.88
N GLY A 327 -10.10 1.45 1.21
CA GLY A 327 -10.95 0.42 0.62
C GLY A 327 -11.59 0.90 -0.68
N ARG A 328 -11.60 0.02 -1.69
CA ARG A 328 -12.30 0.21 -2.96
C ARG A 328 -13.22 -0.97 -3.21
N ARG A 329 -14.50 -0.68 -3.45
CA ARG A 329 -15.46 -1.71 -3.89
C ARG A 329 -15.08 -2.20 -5.30
N ILE A 330 -15.00 -3.52 -5.45
CA ILE A 330 -14.71 -4.22 -6.71
C ILE A 330 -15.84 -5.17 -7.12
N LYS A 331 -16.82 -5.41 -6.23
CA LYS A 331 -18.10 -6.05 -6.52
C LYS A 331 -19.16 -5.43 -5.62
#